data_AF-A0A0D6JM99-F1
#
_entry.id   AF-A0A0D6JM99-F1
#
_cell.length_a   1.000
_cell.length_b   1.000
_cell.length_c   1.000
_cell.angle_alpha   90.00
_cell.angle_beta   90.00
_cell.angle_gamma   90.00
#
_symmetry.space_group_name_H-M   'P 1'
#
loop_
_entity.id
_entity.type
_entity.pdbx_description
1 polymer ?
#
loop_
_entity_poly.entity_id
_entity_poly.type
_entity_poly.pdbx_seq_one_letter_code
_entity_poly.pdbx_strand_id
1 'polypeptide(L)'
;MTSIALATSEDLPGLVDDDAPFLAALRERGVTAEPVVWSDESVDWDGFDAVVVRSIWDYYRHPKAYAAWVDRLSDADCAVWNPTATLDWNSHKFYLRDLADAGVSTLPTEYVERGGDVDLEAVFETREWDELVVKPAVSAGAFETRQLSRAEAADAQPWVDDLVAEKDVLVQEFAPDIEDGEWSLVFFGDEFSHAVVKRPEPGDYRVQEKHGGSVHVEEPSETLLDNARRVVDAVSARLGGDPPLYARVDGVERDDDFLLLEVELIEPELFFRTDDAAGDRLAEALLARL
;
A
#
# COMPACT_ATOMS: atom_id res chain seq x y z
N MET A 1 -29.53 0.62 12.33
CA MET A 1 -29.07 0.38 10.95
C MET A 1 -27.59 0.68 11.02
N THR A 2 -26.74 -0.28 10.71
CA THR A 2 -25.29 -0.09 10.85
C THR A 2 -24.85 1.04 9.93
N SER A 3 -24.14 2.02 10.48
CA SER A 3 -23.61 3.20 9.79
C SER A 3 -22.09 3.10 9.69
N ILE A 4 -21.55 3.21 8.48
CA ILE A 4 -20.12 3.07 8.20
C ILE A 4 -19.63 4.29 7.45
N ALA A 5 -18.59 4.94 7.96
CA ALA A 5 -17.85 5.95 7.21
C ALA A 5 -16.82 5.27 6.30
N LEU A 6 -16.81 5.64 5.02
CA LEU A 6 -15.76 5.29 4.08
C LEU A 6 -14.82 6.48 3.93
N ALA A 7 -13.69 6.44 4.65
CA ALA A 7 -12.75 7.56 4.66
C ALA A 7 -12.10 7.72 3.28
N THR A 8 -12.19 8.94 2.75
CA THR A 8 -11.67 9.34 1.44
C THR A 8 -11.03 10.73 1.48
N SER A 9 -10.34 11.12 0.41
CA SER A 9 -9.65 12.41 0.27
C SER A 9 -10.56 13.54 -0.26
N GLU A 10 -10.12 14.79 -0.09
CA GLU A 10 -10.76 15.97 -0.69
C GLU A 10 -10.78 15.92 -2.22
N ASP A 11 -9.77 15.29 -2.83
CA ASP A 11 -9.68 15.10 -4.27
C ASP A 11 -10.71 14.06 -4.78
N LEU A 12 -11.18 13.16 -3.90
CA LEU A 12 -12.10 12.06 -4.21
C LEU A 12 -13.27 11.99 -3.21
N PRO A 13 -14.07 13.07 -3.04
CA PRO A 13 -15.07 13.17 -1.98
C PRO A 13 -16.24 12.19 -2.16
N GLY A 14 -16.35 11.55 -3.34
CA GLY A 14 -17.37 10.56 -3.67
C GLY A 14 -16.83 9.14 -3.85
N LEU A 15 -15.59 8.86 -3.42
CA LEU A 15 -14.84 7.63 -3.73
C LEU A 15 -14.50 7.48 -5.21
N VAL A 16 -13.83 6.40 -5.56
CA VAL A 16 -13.60 5.99 -6.96
C VAL A 16 -14.71 5.05 -7.43
N ASP A 17 -14.91 4.97 -8.75
CA ASP A 17 -15.92 4.08 -9.35
C ASP A 17 -15.70 2.59 -8.96
N ASP A 18 -14.44 2.21 -8.70
CA ASP A 18 -14.08 0.86 -8.26
C ASP A 18 -14.74 0.50 -6.92
N ASP A 19 -15.11 1.44 -6.04
CA ASP A 19 -15.80 1.14 -4.78
C ASP A 19 -17.29 0.80 -4.94
N ALA A 20 -17.87 0.97 -6.14
CA ALA A 20 -19.29 0.77 -6.37
C ALA A 20 -19.81 -0.65 -6.03
N PRO A 21 -19.10 -1.75 -6.35
CA PRO A 21 -19.51 -3.10 -5.95
C PRO A 21 -19.56 -3.28 -4.44
N PHE A 22 -18.60 -2.74 -3.69
CA PHE A 22 -18.58 -2.81 -2.22
C PHE A 22 -19.74 -2.02 -1.60
N LEU A 23 -20.01 -0.80 -2.09
CA LEU A 23 -21.17 -0.01 -1.68
C LEU A 23 -22.50 -0.72 -1.95
N ALA A 24 -22.62 -1.37 -3.12
CA ALA A 24 -23.81 -2.15 -3.45
C ALA A 24 -23.99 -3.32 -2.48
N ALA A 25 -22.92 -4.08 -2.20
CA ALA A 25 -22.93 -5.22 -1.29
C ALA A 25 -23.33 -4.84 0.15
N LEU A 26 -22.83 -3.70 0.66
CA LEU A 26 -23.22 -3.17 1.97
C LEU A 26 -24.70 -2.76 2.00
N ARG A 27 -25.16 -2.03 0.97
CA ARG A 27 -26.56 -1.57 0.88
C ARG A 27 -27.54 -2.75 0.85
N GLU A 28 -27.22 -3.80 0.11
CA GLU A 28 -28.05 -5.01 0.03
C GLU A 28 -28.16 -5.75 1.37
N ARG A 29 -27.15 -5.60 2.23
CA ARG A 29 -27.12 -6.12 3.61
C ARG A 29 -27.70 -5.15 4.64
N GLY A 30 -28.31 -4.04 4.19
CA GLY A 30 -28.99 -3.08 5.06
C GLY A 30 -28.04 -2.18 5.84
N VAL A 31 -26.79 -2.03 5.38
CA VAL A 31 -25.79 -1.13 5.94
C VAL A 31 -25.85 0.20 5.20
N THR A 32 -25.77 1.31 5.93
CA THR A 32 -25.57 2.63 5.36
C THR A 32 -24.07 2.92 5.36
N ALA A 33 -23.48 3.03 4.18
CA ALA A 33 -22.08 3.43 4.03
C ALA A 33 -22.04 4.75 3.26
N GLU A 34 -21.29 5.73 3.77
CA GLU A 34 -21.14 7.03 3.15
C GLU A 34 -19.68 7.47 3.06
N PRO A 35 -19.29 8.14 1.97
CA PRO A 35 -17.95 8.69 1.84
C PRO A 35 -17.77 9.88 2.77
N VAL A 36 -16.65 9.92 3.49
CA VAL A 36 -16.32 10.98 4.45
C VAL A 36 -14.90 11.45 4.23
N VAL A 37 -14.72 12.76 4.07
CA VAL A 37 -13.40 13.35 3.84
C VAL A 37 -12.57 13.29 5.12
N TRP A 38 -11.43 12.60 5.08
CA TRP A 38 -10.60 12.34 6.27
C TRP A 38 -10.01 13.61 6.88
N SER A 39 -9.70 14.61 6.05
CA SER A 39 -9.11 15.90 6.43
C SER A 39 -10.15 16.90 6.96
N ASP A 40 -11.45 16.60 6.87
CA ASP A 40 -12.51 17.50 7.37
C ASP A 40 -12.54 17.47 8.90
N GLU A 41 -12.05 18.55 9.52
CA GLU A 41 -11.98 18.67 10.98
C GLU A 41 -13.36 18.77 11.67
N SER A 42 -14.44 18.96 10.92
CA SER A 42 -15.80 19.06 11.46
C SER A 42 -16.52 17.70 11.61
N VAL A 43 -15.94 16.63 11.07
CA VAL A 43 -16.51 15.28 11.13
C VAL A 43 -16.44 14.73 12.55
N ASP A 44 -17.59 14.23 13.02
CA ASP A 44 -17.73 13.48 14.27
C ASP A 44 -17.68 11.97 13.97
N TRP A 45 -16.50 11.36 14.15
CA TRP A 45 -16.28 9.94 13.83
C TRP A 45 -17.04 9.00 14.78
N ASP A 46 -17.35 9.43 16.01
CA ASP A 46 -18.16 8.68 16.97
C ASP A 46 -19.63 8.53 16.53
N GLY A 47 -20.05 9.29 15.52
CA GLY A 47 -21.36 9.15 14.88
C GLY A 47 -21.51 7.87 14.05
N PHE A 48 -20.43 7.13 13.79
CA PHE A 48 -20.43 5.91 13.00
C PHE A 48 -20.21 4.68 13.86
N ASP A 49 -20.78 3.54 13.45
CA ASP A 49 -20.47 2.26 14.08
C ASP A 49 -19.06 1.78 13.68
N ALA A 50 -18.61 2.14 12.47
CA ALA A 50 -17.27 1.86 11.99
C ALA A 50 -16.76 2.85 10.94
N VAL A 51 -15.43 2.90 10.80
CA VAL A 51 -14.69 3.63 9.76
C VAL A 51 -13.89 2.61 8.95
N VAL A 52 -14.02 2.66 7.62
CA VAL A 52 -13.21 1.86 6.69
C VAL A 52 -12.44 2.82 5.79
N VAL A 53 -11.12 2.68 5.75
CA VAL A 53 -10.28 3.56 4.93
C VAL A 53 -10.29 3.11 3.47
N ARG A 54 -10.57 4.03 2.52
CA ARG A 54 -10.71 3.69 1.09
C ARG A 54 -9.73 4.42 0.19
N SER A 55 -9.90 5.73 0.03
CA SER A 55 -9.17 6.51 -0.99
C SER A 55 -8.62 7.83 -0.44
N ILE A 56 -7.94 7.76 0.70
CA ILE A 56 -7.19 8.88 1.30
C ILE A 56 -5.83 9.11 0.60
N TRP A 57 -5.80 9.00 -0.74
CA TRP A 57 -4.60 9.01 -1.60
C TRP A 57 -3.82 10.34 -1.64
N ASP A 58 -4.06 11.22 -0.68
CA ASP A 58 -3.39 12.47 -0.44
C ASP A 58 -2.67 12.52 0.92
N TYR A 59 -2.84 11.51 1.79
CA TYR A 59 -2.31 11.54 3.16
C TYR A 59 -0.79 11.77 3.23
N TYR A 60 -0.03 11.16 2.30
CA TYR A 60 1.44 11.29 2.23
C TYR A 60 1.90 12.73 1.93
N ARG A 61 1.02 13.57 1.36
CA ARG A 61 1.27 15.01 1.13
C ARG A 61 1.00 15.83 2.39
N HIS A 62 0.29 15.26 3.36
CA HIS A 62 -0.17 15.91 4.59
C HIS A 62 0.18 15.09 5.84
N PRO A 63 1.45 14.67 6.04
CA PRO A 63 1.81 13.68 7.06
C PRO A 63 1.46 14.11 8.50
N LYS A 64 1.51 15.41 8.81
CA LYS A 64 1.11 15.93 10.13
C LYS A 64 -0.40 15.87 10.36
N ALA A 65 -1.19 16.18 9.33
CA ALA A 65 -2.64 16.10 9.41
C ALA A 65 -3.07 14.64 9.49
N TYR A 66 -2.42 13.75 8.73
CA TYR A 66 -2.64 12.31 8.78
C TYR A 66 -2.39 11.74 10.19
N ALA A 67 -1.23 12.02 10.79
CA ALA A 67 -0.94 11.58 12.15
C ALA A 67 -1.98 12.07 13.16
N ALA A 68 -2.37 13.35 13.09
CA ALA A 68 -3.41 13.89 13.96
C ALA A 68 -4.80 13.27 13.71
N TRP A 69 -5.11 12.86 12.48
CA TRP A 69 -6.35 12.15 12.17
C TRP A 69 -6.33 10.71 12.70
N VAL A 70 -5.21 9.99 12.57
CA VAL A 70 -5.06 8.65 13.15
C VAL A 70 -5.16 8.71 14.68
N ASP A 71 -4.55 9.71 15.32
CA ASP A 71 -4.70 9.94 16.77
C ASP A 71 -6.17 10.14 17.16
N ARG A 72 -6.91 10.99 16.42
CA ARG A 72 -8.34 11.22 16.67
C ARG A 72 -9.18 9.94 16.50
N LEU A 73 -8.89 9.16 15.46
CA LEU A 73 -9.56 7.87 15.25
C LEU A 73 -9.23 6.86 16.36
N SER A 74 -8.02 6.92 16.92
CA SER A 74 -7.61 6.04 18.02
C SER A 74 -8.31 6.38 19.33
N ASP A 75 -8.72 7.64 19.51
CA ASP A 75 -9.47 8.12 20.66
C ASP A 75 -10.99 7.99 20.50
N ALA A 76 -11.47 7.67 19.28
CA ALA A 76 -12.88 7.49 18.97
C ALA A 76 -13.42 6.14 19.49
N ASP A 77 -14.70 6.11 19.83
CA ASP A 77 -15.43 4.91 20.28
C ASP A 77 -15.84 4.00 19.10
N CYS A 78 -15.74 4.47 17.85
CA CYS A 78 -16.06 3.70 16.64
C CYS A 78 -14.99 2.67 16.28
N ALA A 79 -15.38 1.55 15.66
CA ALA A 79 -14.41 0.59 15.13
C ALA A 79 -13.68 1.15 13.89
N VAL A 80 -12.36 0.98 13.80
CA VAL A 80 -11.57 1.46 12.64
C VAL A 80 -10.95 0.26 11.92
N TRP A 81 -11.15 0.17 10.61
CA TRP A 81 -10.67 -0.93 9.78
C TRP A 81 -9.86 -0.43 8.57
N ASN A 82 -8.60 -0.79 8.42
CA ASN A 82 -7.73 -1.49 9.39
C ASN A 82 -7.47 -0.66 10.68
N PRO A 83 -7.11 -1.28 11.82
CA PRO A 83 -6.88 -0.57 13.08
C PRO A 83 -5.85 0.56 12.96
N THR A 84 -5.97 1.61 13.77
CA THR A 84 -5.08 2.80 13.74
C THR A 84 -3.59 2.46 13.85
N ALA A 85 -3.23 1.48 14.69
CA ALA A 85 -1.86 0.99 14.79
C ALA A 85 -1.33 0.39 13.47
N THR A 86 -2.19 -0.21 12.65
CA THR A 86 -1.87 -0.70 11.31
C THR A 86 -1.67 0.48 10.35
N LEU A 87 -2.54 1.49 10.41
CA LEU A 87 -2.43 2.69 9.59
C LEU A 87 -1.09 3.40 9.85
N ASP A 88 -0.76 3.63 11.13
CA ASP A 88 0.51 4.24 11.53
C ASP A 88 1.72 3.43 11.04
N TRP A 89 1.73 2.11 11.28
CA TRP A 89 2.83 1.24 10.91
C TRP A 89 3.03 1.16 9.39
N ASN A 90 1.96 0.98 8.63
CA ASN A 90 2.04 0.80 7.18
C ASN A 90 2.28 2.12 6.42
N SER A 91 1.99 3.28 7.03
CA SER A 91 2.25 4.60 6.43
C SER A 91 3.73 4.88 6.15
N HIS A 92 4.62 4.14 6.83
CA HIS A 92 6.06 4.28 6.74
C HIS A 92 6.72 3.01 6.17
N LYS A 93 7.23 3.08 4.94
CA LYS A 93 7.78 1.95 4.16
C LYS A 93 8.98 1.22 4.80
N PHE A 94 9.50 1.69 5.94
CA PHE A 94 10.41 0.88 6.76
C PHE A 94 9.72 -0.37 7.34
N TYR A 95 8.40 -0.50 7.25
CA TYR A 95 7.71 -1.77 7.50
C TYR A 95 8.27 -2.93 6.66
N LEU A 96 8.84 -2.65 5.47
CA LEU A 96 9.51 -3.67 4.65
C LEU A 96 10.71 -4.28 5.38
N ARG A 97 11.41 -3.51 6.22
CA ARG A 97 12.49 -4.03 7.09
C ARG A 97 11.93 -4.99 8.13
N ASP A 98 10.83 -4.63 8.78
CA ASP A 98 10.16 -5.49 9.76
C ASP A 98 9.72 -6.83 9.12
N LEU A 99 9.21 -6.79 7.89
CA LEU A 99 8.80 -7.99 7.15
C LEU A 99 10.00 -8.83 6.69
N ALA A 100 11.08 -8.19 6.22
CA ALA A 100 12.32 -8.89 5.87
C ALA A 100 12.94 -9.58 7.11
N ASP A 101 12.95 -8.91 8.26
CA ASP A 101 13.39 -9.48 9.54
C ASP A 101 12.52 -10.67 9.99
N ALA A 102 11.24 -10.70 9.57
CA ALA A 102 10.33 -11.82 9.77
C ALA A 102 10.48 -12.94 8.73
N GLY A 103 11.42 -12.81 7.78
CA GLY A 103 11.73 -13.83 6.77
C GLY A 103 10.94 -13.71 5.46
N VAL A 104 10.27 -12.58 5.22
CA VAL A 104 9.65 -12.28 3.92
C VAL A 104 10.72 -11.89 2.91
N SER A 105 10.69 -12.49 1.71
CA SER A 105 11.56 -12.08 0.60
C SER A 105 11.15 -10.68 0.11
N THR A 106 12.04 -9.70 0.28
CA THR A 106 11.89 -8.31 -0.20
C THR A 106 13.08 -7.93 -1.07
N LEU A 107 12.96 -6.85 -1.86
CA LEU A 107 14.13 -6.29 -2.52
C LEU A 107 15.19 -5.80 -1.53
N PRO A 108 16.49 -6.03 -1.81
CA PRO A 108 17.59 -5.42 -1.07
C PRO A 108 17.40 -3.89 -0.96
N THR A 109 17.46 -3.37 0.26
CA THR A 109 17.13 -1.97 0.55
C THR A 109 18.06 -1.39 1.60
N GLU A 110 18.62 -0.22 1.33
CA GLU A 110 19.23 0.66 2.33
C GLU A 110 18.17 1.58 2.91
N TYR A 111 18.10 1.61 4.24
CA TYR A 111 17.16 2.44 4.99
C TYR A 111 17.93 3.61 5.60
N VAL A 112 17.66 4.81 5.09
CA VAL A 112 18.37 6.04 5.47
C VAL A 112 17.43 6.91 6.29
N GLU A 113 17.75 7.10 7.57
CA GLU A 113 16.99 8.01 8.44
C GLU A 113 17.25 9.48 8.06
N ARG A 114 16.27 10.33 8.36
CA ARG A 114 16.35 11.77 8.13
C ARG A 114 17.58 12.38 8.80
N GLY A 115 18.36 13.12 8.02
CA GLY A 115 19.63 13.70 8.43
C GLY A 115 20.77 12.70 8.56
N GLY A 116 20.57 11.46 8.12
CA GLY A 116 21.62 10.49 7.88
C GLY A 116 22.42 10.80 6.61
N ASP A 117 23.40 9.95 6.32
CA ASP A 117 24.28 10.08 5.17
C ASP A 117 24.11 8.87 4.24
N VAL A 118 24.04 9.11 2.94
CA VAL A 118 24.06 8.06 1.91
C VAL A 118 24.85 8.55 0.70
N ASP A 119 25.77 7.71 0.22
CA ASP A 119 26.57 7.96 -0.97
C ASP A 119 26.12 6.98 -2.06
N LEU A 120 25.48 7.49 -3.11
CA LEU A 120 24.93 6.67 -4.19
C LEU A 120 26.02 5.89 -4.93
N GLU A 121 27.18 6.50 -5.19
CA GLU A 121 28.28 5.81 -5.87
C GLU A 121 28.78 4.64 -5.02
N ALA A 122 28.93 4.85 -3.71
CA ALA A 122 29.30 3.80 -2.77
C ALA A 122 28.24 2.69 -2.67
N VAL A 123 26.95 3.03 -2.69
CA VAL A 123 25.86 2.03 -2.71
C VAL A 123 25.97 1.19 -3.97
N PHE A 124 26.08 1.80 -5.14
CA PHE A 124 26.25 1.09 -6.40
C PHE A 124 27.50 0.18 -6.39
N GLU A 125 28.64 0.65 -5.91
CA GLU A 125 29.87 -0.15 -5.81
C GLU A 125 29.76 -1.31 -4.83
N THR A 126 29.22 -1.09 -3.63
CA THR A 126 29.20 -2.10 -2.56
C THR A 126 28.12 -3.16 -2.76
N ARG A 127 26.98 -2.77 -3.37
CA ARG A 127 25.86 -3.67 -3.62
C ARG A 127 25.91 -4.33 -4.98
N GLU A 128 26.76 -3.85 -5.88
CA GLU A 128 26.90 -4.35 -7.26
C GLU A 128 25.58 -4.29 -8.06
N TRP A 129 24.71 -3.32 -7.74
CA TRP A 129 23.46 -3.08 -8.48
C TRP A 129 23.73 -2.36 -9.81
N ASP A 130 22.89 -2.64 -10.81
CA ASP A 130 22.88 -1.93 -12.09
C ASP A 130 22.06 -0.63 -12.01
N GLU A 131 20.89 -0.72 -11.38
CA GLU A 131 19.95 0.37 -11.16
C GLU A 131 19.37 0.30 -9.74
N LEU A 132 18.96 1.46 -9.22
CA LEU A 132 18.32 1.59 -7.92
C LEU A 132 17.14 2.55 -7.98
N VAL A 133 16.24 2.44 -7.01
CA VAL A 133 15.13 3.35 -6.79
C VAL A 133 15.33 4.07 -5.46
N VAL A 134 15.27 5.40 -5.50
CA VAL A 134 15.23 6.25 -4.31
C VAL A 134 13.82 6.78 -4.11
N LYS A 135 13.25 6.60 -2.92
CA LYS A 135 11.91 7.10 -2.56
C LYS A 135 11.81 7.46 -1.08
N PRO A 136 10.97 8.44 -0.70
CA PRO A 136 10.68 8.70 0.71
C PRO A 136 9.99 7.49 1.36
N ALA A 137 10.17 7.33 2.67
CA ALA A 137 9.52 6.28 3.43
C ALA A 137 8.00 6.48 3.56
N VAL A 138 7.53 7.73 3.57
CA VAL A 138 6.10 8.07 3.46
C VAL A 138 5.85 8.55 2.02
N SER A 139 5.25 7.70 1.20
CA SER A 139 5.04 7.96 -0.23
C SER A 139 3.93 7.08 -0.78
N ALA A 140 3.22 7.56 -1.81
CA ALA A 140 2.34 6.75 -2.64
C ALA A 140 2.37 7.25 -4.09
N GLY A 141 2.03 6.38 -5.04
CA GLY A 141 1.85 6.74 -6.44
C GLY A 141 3.05 7.43 -7.09
N ALA A 142 4.27 6.94 -6.81
CA ALA A 142 5.57 7.44 -7.27
C ALA A 142 5.95 8.86 -6.78
N PHE A 143 5.36 9.33 -5.68
CA PHE A 143 5.72 10.60 -5.08
C PHE A 143 7.20 10.67 -4.70
N GLU A 144 7.89 11.68 -5.23
CA GLU A 144 9.33 11.94 -5.05
C GLU A 144 10.22 10.70 -5.26
N THR A 145 9.82 9.84 -6.20
CA THR A 145 10.53 8.60 -6.51
C THR A 145 11.38 8.79 -7.76
N ARG A 146 12.62 8.28 -7.75
CA ARG A 146 13.50 8.23 -8.92
C ARG A 146 14.16 6.86 -9.06
N GLN A 147 14.05 6.27 -10.25
CA GLN A 147 14.96 5.23 -10.70
C GLN A 147 16.24 5.90 -11.22
N LEU A 148 17.39 5.35 -10.85
CA LEU A 148 18.70 5.88 -11.20
C LEU A 148 19.59 4.72 -11.66
N SER A 149 20.32 4.96 -12.73
CA SER A 149 21.45 4.13 -13.14
C SER A 149 22.74 4.56 -12.47
N ARG A 150 23.76 3.70 -12.48
CA ARG A 150 25.11 4.03 -11.97
C ARG A 150 25.68 5.31 -12.58
N ALA A 151 25.38 5.59 -13.86
CA ALA A 151 25.90 6.77 -14.56
C ALA A 151 25.27 8.09 -14.05
N GLU A 152 24.11 8.02 -13.42
CA GLU A 152 23.36 9.18 -12.91
C GLU A 152 23.63 9.46 -11.43
N ALA A 153 24.38 8.61 -10.73
CA ALA A 153 24.62 8.69 -9.30
C ALA A 153 25.16 10.06 -8.85
N ALA A 154 26.25 10.53 -9.47
CA ALA A 154 26.87 11.82 -9.13
C ALA A 154 25.93 13.02 -9.38
N ASP A 155 25.16 12.98 -10.47
CA ASP A 155 24.23 14.06 -10.83
C ASP A 155 22.97 14.06 -9.94
N ALA A 156 22.54 12.89 -9.46
CA ALA A 156 21.38 12.72 -8.61
C ALA A 156 21.68 12.93 -7.11
N GLN A 157 22.94 12.80 -6.67
CA GLN A 157 23.34 12.88 -5.27
C GLN A 157 22.80 14.14 -4.55
N PRO A 158 22.89 15.37 -5.10
CA PRO A 158 22.37 16.56 -4.41
C PRO A 158 20.86 16.48 -4.12
N TRP A 159 20.09 15.85 -5.02
CA TRP A 159 18.65 15.66 -4.79
C TRP A 159 18.38 14.64 -3.69
N VAL A 160 19.20 13.58 -3.59
CA VAL A 160 19.11 12.61 -2.49
C VAL A 160 19.50 13.24 -1.16
N ASP A 161 20.55 14.05 -1.13
CA ASP A 161 20.98 14.79 0.06
C ASP A 161 19.86 15.71 0.58
N ASP A 162 19.25 16.48 -0.32
CA ASP A 162 18.10 17.35 0.01
C ASP A 162 16.91 16.52 0.54
N LEU A 163 16.64 15.37 -0.07
CA LEU A 163 15.54 14.50 0.33
C LEU A 163 15.77 13.92 1.74
N VAL A 164 16.97 13.39 2.00
CA VAL A 164 17.38 12.80 3.29
C VAL A 164 17.45 13.87 4.38
N ALA A 165 17.79 15.12 4.06
CA ALA A 165 17.76 16.20 5.04
C ALA A 165 16.36 16.44 5.63
N GLU A 166 15.31 16.13 4.87
CA GLU A 166 13.92 16.38 5.27
C GLU A 166 13.16 15.12 5.69
N LYS A 167 13.52 13.94 5.17
CA LYS A 167 12.69 12.72 5.23
C LYS A 167 13.54 11.46 5.45
N ASP A 168 12.90 10.43 5.98
CA ASP A 168 13.43 9.06 5.92
C ASP A 168 13.29 8.55 4.48
N VAL A 169 14.30 7.86 3.98
CA VAL A 169 14.45 7.49 2.56
C VAL A 169 14.81 6.01 2.43
N LEU A 170 14.27 5.36 1.40
CA LEU A 170 14.68 4.04 0.95
C LEU A 170 15.53 4.21 -0.31
N VAL A 171 16.68 3.54 -0.34
CA VAL A 171 17.49 3.31 -1.55
C VAL A 171 17.48 1.81 -1.82
N GLN A 172 16.70 1.41 -2.81
CA GLN A 172 16.30 0.01 -3.04
C GLN A 172 16.83 -0.47 -4.39
N GLU A 173 17.23 -1.74 -4.51
CA GLU A 173 17.53 -2.36 -5.80
C GLU A 173 16.35 -2.16 -6.76
N PHE A 174 16.60 -1.79 -8.01
CA PHE A 174 15.54 -1.80 -9.03
C PHE A 174 15.27 -3.25 -9.47
N ALA A 175 14.00 -3.65 -9.52
CA ALA A 175 13.61 -4.97 -10.00
C ALA A 175 13.31 -4.94 -11.50
N PRO A 176 14.21 -5.42 -12.39
CA PRO A 176 13.92 -5.48 -13.83
C PRO A 176 12.75 -6.42 -14.16
N ASP A 177 12.45 -7.38 -13.29
CA ASP A 177 11.32 -8.33 -13.42
C ASP A 177 9.95 -7.61 -13.47
N ILE A 178 9.89 -6.33 -13.08
CA ILE A 178 8.70 -5.50 -13.24
C ILE A 178 8.23 -5.41 -14.70
N GLU A 179 9.13 -5.61 -15.68
CA GLU A 179 8.80 -5.68 -17.10
C GLU A 179 7.91 -6.89 -17.45
N ASP A 180 8.07 -8.00 -16.73
CA ASP A 180 7.22 -9.20 -16.88
C ASP A 180 5.86 -9.02 -16.18
N GLY A 181 5.83 -8.15 -15.17
CA GLY A 181 4.62 -7.61 -14.54
C GLY A 181 4.70 -7.56 -13.01
N GLU A 182 4.05 -6.55 -12.44
CA GLU A 182 3.81 -6.43 -11.00
C GLU A 182 2.52 -7.16 -10.63
N TRP A 183 2.62 -8.22 -9.84
CA TRP A 183 1.48 -8.90 -9.26
C TRP A 183 0.92 -8.09 -8.10
N SER A 184 -0.40 -7.89 -8.10
CA SER A 184 -1.17 -7.34 -6.98
C SER A 184 -2.18 -8.38 -6.50
N LEU A 185 -1.94 -8.98 -5.34
CA LEU A 185 -2.81 -9.99 -4.74
C LEU A 185 -3.64 -9.38 -3.61
N VAL A 186 -4.96 -9.50 -3.72
CA VAL A 186 -5.91 -8.93 -2.77
C VAL A 186 -6.42 -10.00 -1.81
N PHE A 187 -6.33 -9.71 -0.52
CA PHE A 187 -6.81 -10.53 0.57
C PHE A 187 -7.87 -9.78 1.37
N PHE A 188 -8.90 -10.50 1.85
CA PHE A 188 -9.87 -9.99 2.80
C PHE A 188 -9.84 -10.88 4.05
N GLY A 189 -9.26 -10.38 5.13
CA GLY A 189 -8.79 -11.26 6.21
C GLY A 189 -7.58 -12.08 5.76
N ASP A 190 -7.58 -13.35 6.13
CA ASP A 190 -6.61 -14.38 5.74
C ASP A 190 -6.98 -15.07 4.41
N GLU A 191 -8.13 -14.74 3.83
CA GLU A 191 -8.63 -15.36 2.60
C GLU A 191 -8.20 -14.56 1.36
N PHE A 192 -7.64 -15.28 0.39
CA PHE A 192 -7.35 -14.74 -0.93
C PHE A 192 -8.65 -14.44 -1.68
N SER A 193 -8.78 -13.23 -2.23
CA SER A 193 -9.94 -12.87 -3.04
C SER A 193 -9.66 -13.00 -4.54
N HIS A 194 -8.69 -12.24 -5.04
CA HIS A 194 -8.40 -12.13 -6.47
C HIS A 194 -7.02 -11.47 -6.68
N ALA A 195 -6.52 -11.50 -7.91
CA ALA A 195 -5.24 -10.90 -8.26
C ALA A 195 -5.31 -10.23 -9.63
N VAL A 196 -4.43 -9.25 -9.82
CA VAL A 196 -4.17 -8.64 -11.12
C VAL A 196 -2.66 -8.59 -11.37
N VAL A 197 -2.28 -8.53 -12.64
CA VAL A 197 -0.90 -8.23 -13.06
C VAL A 197 -0.91 -6.90 -13.78
N LYS A 198 -0.12 -5.96 -13.26
CA LYS A 198 0.07 -4.64 -13.85
C LYS A 198 1.36 -4.67 -14.66
N ARG A 199 1.29 -4.31 -15.94
CA ARG A 199 2.48 -4.24 -16.81
C ARG A 199 2.75 -2.79 -17.21
N PRO A 200 4.00 -2.33 -17.19
CA PRO A 200 4.32 -0.97 -17.62
C PRO A 200 4.22 -0.85 -19.15
N GLU A 201 4.16 0.38 -19.67
CA GLU A 201 4.38 0.60 -21.10
C GLU A 201 5.81 0.20 -21.48
N PRO A 202 6.08 -0.25 -22.73
CA PRO A 202 7.43 -0.57 -23.16
C PRO A 202 8.41 0.60 -22.97
N GLY A 203 9.41 0.41 -22.11
CA GLY A 203 10.42 1.42 -21.76
C GLY A 203 10.06 2.34 -20.59
N ASP A 204 8.98 2.05 -19.86
CA ASP A 204 8.66 2.62 -18.55
C ASP A 204 8.69 1.48 -17.49
N TYR A 205 8.79 1.83 -16.22
CA TYR A 205 8.72 0.88 -15.09
C TYR A 205 7.45 1.08 -14.25
N ARG A 206 6.76 2.21 -14.43
CA ARG A 206 5.58 2.57 -13.65
C ARG A 206 4.38 1.81 -14.19
N VAL A 207 3.83 0.93 -13.36
CA VAL A 207 2.72 0.05 -13.75
C VAL A 207 1.33 0.65 -13.46
N GLN A 208 1.26 1.84 -12.85
CA GLN A 208 -0.01 2.47 -12.53
C GLN A 208 -0.71 2.97 -13.81
N GLU A 209 -2.02 2.77 -13.94
CA GLU A 209 -2.80 3.16 -15.14
C GLU A 209 -2.64 4.66 -15.47
N LYS A 210 -2.50 5.51 -14.43
CA LYS A 210 -2.23 6.96 -14.59
C LYS A 210 -0.91 7.30 -15.31
N HIS A 211 -0.02 6.32 -15.44
CA HIS A 211 1.26 6.41 -16.13
C HIS A 211 1.32 5.55 -17.40
N GLY A 212 0.20 4.99 -17.86
CA GLY A 212 0.11 4.19 -19.08
C GLY A 212 0.18 2.68 -18.89
N GLY A 213 0.39 2.21 -17.65
CA GLY A 213 0.38 0.77 -17.35
C GLY A 213 -0.98 0.11 -17.60
N SER A 214 -0.99 -1.19 -17.86
CA SER A 214 -2.21 -1.98 -18.10
C SER A 214 -2.47 -2.99 -17.00
N VAL A 215 -3.73 -3.14 -16.61
CA VAL A 215 -4.20 -4.12 -15.61
C VAL A 215 -4.76 -5.35 -16.30
N HIS A 216 -4.25 -6.53 -15.96
CA HIS A 216 -4.70 -7.81 -16.50
C HIS A 216 -5.17 -8.74 -15.38
N VAL A 217 -6.29 -9.42 -15.61
CA VAL A 217 -6.77 -10.48 -14.70
C VAL A 217 -6.08 -11.78 -15.08
N GLU A 218 -5.22 -12.27 -14.20
CA GLU A 218 -4.47 -13.50 -14.37
C GLU A 218 -4.53 -14.32 -13.07
N GLU A 219 -4.52 -15.64 -13.20
CA GLU A 219 -4.53 -16.54 -12.05
C GLU A 219 -3.09 -16.74 -11.55
N PRO A 220 -2.77 -16.38 -10.30
CA PRO A 220 -1.43 -16.57 -9.77
C PRO A 220 -1.10 -18.06 -9.64
N SER A 221 0.18 -18.41 -9.80
CA SER A 221 0.64 -19.77 -9.50
C SER A 221 0.43 -20.11 -8.02
N GLU A 222 0.33 -21.41 -7.69
CA GLU A 222 0.20 -21.84 -6.29
C GLU A 222 1.38 -21.35 -5.43
N THR A 223 2.60 -21.37 -5.99
CA THR A 223 3.80 -20.85 -5.31
C THR A 223 3.69 -19.36 -5.01
N LEU A 224 3.25 -18.57 -5.97
CA LEU A 224 3.12 -17.12 -5.83
C LEU A 224 2.04 -16.77 -4.79
N LEU A 225 0.91 -17.48 -4.84
CA LEU A 225 -0.16 -17.32 -3.84
C LEU A 225 0.29 -17.72 -2.43
N ASP A 226 1.02 -18.83 -2.29
CA ASP A 226 1.54 -19.29 -0.99
C ASP A 226 2.57 -18.31 -0.41
N ASN A 227 3.41 -17.70 -1.24
CA ASN A 227 4.31 -16.64 -0.80
C ASN A 227 3.54 -15.38 -0.37
N ALA A 228 2.54 -14.94 -1.12
CA ALA A 228 1.70 -13.81 -0.73
C ALA A 228 0.94 -14.06 0.59
N ARG A 229 0.46 -15.29 0.83
CA ARG A 229 -0.13 -15.69 2.12
C ARG A 229 0.88 -15.54 3.27
N ARG A 230 2.14 -15.95 3.08
CA ARG A 230 3.19 -15.75 4.10
C ARG A 230 3.42 -14.28 4.43
N VAL A 231 3.25 -13.38 3.45
CA VAL A 231 3.31 -11.93 3.72
C VAL A 231 2.15 -11.51 4.64
N VAL A 232 0.92 -11.94 4.35
CA VAL A 232 -0.25 -11.65 5.20
C VAL A 232 -0.09 -12.25 6.60
N ASP A 233 0.46 -13.45 6.72
CA ASP A 233 0.76 -14.08 8.01
C ASP A 233 1.79 -13.26 8.81
N ALA A 234 2.85 -12.79 8.15
CA ALA A 234 3.88 -11.95 8.77
C ALA A 234 3.32 -10.59 9.23
N VAL A 235 2.47 -9.96 8.41
CA VAL A 235 1.72 -8.75 8.76
C VAL A 235 0.84 -9.00 9.98
N SER A 236 0.06 -10.08 9.98
CA SER A 236 -0.84 -10.43 11.09
C SER A 236 -0.04 -10.64 12.38
N ALA A 237 1.06 -11.40 12.33
CA ALA A 237 1.93 -11.62 13.47
C ALA A 237 2.54 -10.32 14.00
N ARG A 238 2.94 -9.40 13.11
CA ARG A 238 3.49 -8.09 13.47
C ARG A 238 2.47 -7.16 14.14
N LEU A 239 1.18 -7.35 13.85
CA LEU A 239 0.07 -6.53 14.32
C LEU A 239 -0.74 -7.14 15.48
N GLY A 240 -0.24 -8.24 16.08
CA GLY A 240 -0.84 -8.84 17.27
C GLY A 240 -1.62 -10.14 17.04
N GLY A 241 -1.62 -10.65 15.81
CA GLY A 241 -2.08 -12.00 15.46
C GLY A 241 -3.35 -12.03 14.61
N ASP A 242 -4.16 -10.97 14.63
CA ASP A 242 -5.38 -10.90 13.81
C ASP A 242 -5.05 -10.41 12.39
N PRO A 243 -5.65 -11.01 11.34
CA PRO A 243 -5.43 -10.56 9.98
C PRO A 243 -6.13 -9.22 9.72
N PRO A 244 -5.54 -8.35 8.86
CA PRO A 244 -6.17 -7.12 8.45
C PRO A 244 -7.52 -7.40 7.77
N LEU A 245 -8.45 -6.43 7.81
CA LEU A 245 -9.71 -6.53 7.08
C LEU A 245 -9.45 -6.73 5.58
N TYR A 246 -8.50 -5.97 5.03
CA TYR A 246 -8.00 -6.13 3.69
C TYR A 246 -6.49 -5.90 3.64
N ALA A 247 -5.84 -6.56 2.69
CA ALA A 247 -4.44 -6.30 2.33
C ALA A 247 -4.28 -6.46 0.83
N ARG A 248 -3.46 -5.58 0.22
CA ARG A 248 -2.93 -5.81 -1.12
C ARG A 248 -1.44 -6.07 -1.03
N VAL A 249 -1.01 -7.21 -1.55
CA VAL A 249 0.39 -7.64 -1.57
C VAL A 249 0.91 -7.47 -2.99
N ASP A 250 1.85 -6.55 -3.18
CA ASP A 250 2.42 -6.20 -4.47
C ASP A 250 3.85 -6.76 -4.60
N GLY A 251 4.14 -7.49 -5.67
CA GLY A 251 5.44 -8.11 -5.86
C GLY A 251 5.75 -8.53 -7.29
N VAL A 252 6.98 -8.97 -7.51
CA VAL A 252 7.44 -9.53 -8.79
C VAL A 252 7.93 -10.95 -8.60
N GLU A 253 7.85 -11.75 -9.65
CA GLU A 253 8.38 -13.11 -9.67
C GLU A 253 9.83 -13.09 -10.12
N ARG A 254 10.73 -13.71 -9.36
CA ARG A 254 12.14 -13.89 -9.74
C ARG A 254 12.60 -15.28 -9.31
N ASP A 255 13.08 -16.08 -10.26
CA ASP A 255 13.59 -17.44 -10.03
C ASP A 255 12.62 -18.34 -9.21
N ASP A 256 11.33 -18.33 -9.57
CA ASP A 256 10.23 -19.04 -8.87
C ASP A 256 9.98 -18.56 -7.41
N ASP A 257 10.55 -17.42 -6.99
CA ASP A 257 10.24 -16.74 -5.72
C ASP A 257 9.42 -15.46 -5.95
N PHE A 258 8.71 -15.01 -4.90
CA PHE A 258 7.95 -13.77 -4.91
C PHE A 258 8.68 -12.71 -4.10
N LEU A 259 9.21 -11.70 -4.80
CA LEU A 259 9.87 -10.56 -4.17
C LEU A 259 8.82 -9.49 -3.86
N LEU A 260 8.57 -9.29 -2.57
CA LEU A 260 7.69 -8.25 -2.07
C LEU A 260 8.23 -6.86 -2.40
N LEU A 261 7.42 -6.07 -3.10
CA LEU A 261 7.69 -4.65 -3.37
C LEU A 261 6.98 -3.74 -2.37
N GLU A 262 5.72 -4.06 -2.05
CA GLU A 262 4.86 -3.23 -1.21
C GLU A 262 3.71 -4.07 -0.62
N VAL A 263 3.27 -3.72 0.59
CA VAL A 263 1.97 -4.15 1.13
C VAL A 263 1.17 -2.90 1.45
N GLU A 264 -0.02 -2.78 0.86
CA GLU A 264 -0.94 -1.69 1.14
C GLU A 264 -2.06 -2.16 2.08
N LEU A 265 -2.08 -1.59 3.28
CA LEU A 265 -3.04 -1.89 4.35
C LEU A 265 -3.91 -0.69 4.73
N ILE A 266 -3.63 0.50 4.19
CA ILE A 266 -4.30 1.74 4.55
C ILE A 266 -5.40 2.03 3.52
N GLU A 267 -5.03 2.32 2.28
CA GLU A 267 -5.94 2.72 1.20
C GLU A 267 -5.66 2.06 -0.16
N PRO A 268 -5.53 0.72 -0.24
CA PRO A 268 -5.29 0.07 -1.52
C PRO A 268 -6.43 0.28 -2.50
N GLU A 269 -6.07 0.51 -3.76
CA GLU A 269 -6.94 0.13 -4.86
C GLU A 269 -7.14 -1.39 -4.80
N LEU A 270 -8.40 -1.81 -4.66
CA LEU A 270 -8.77 -3.21 -4.44
C LEU A 270 -9.24 -3.92 -5.71
N PHE A 271 -9.22 -3.25 -6.87
CA PHE A 271 -9.54 -3.83 -8.17
C PHE A 271 -10.89 -4.56 -8.23
N PHE A 272 -11.93 -4.05 -7.54
CA PHE A 272 -13.24 -4.70 -7.50
C PHE A 272 -13.84 -4.91 -8.89
N ARG A 273 -13.48 -4.06 -9.88
CA ARG A 273 -13.89 -4.23 -11.28
C ARG A 273 -13.41 -5.53 -11.94
N THR A 274 -12.49 -6.26 -11.32
CA THR A 274 -11.86 -7.46 -11.89
C THR A 274 -12.47 -8.77 -11.44
N ASP A 275 -13.29 -8.75 -10.38
CA ASP A 275 -14.06 -9.90 -9.90
C ASP A 275 -15.40 -9.41 -9.32
N ASP A 276 -16.50 -9.78 -9.97
CA ASP A 276 -17.86 -9.39 -9.59
C ASP A 276 -18.22 -9.73 -8.13
N ALA A 277 -17.57 -10.75 -7.53
CA ALA A 277 -17.82 -11.18 -6.15
C ALA A 277 -16.92 -10.47 -5.12
N ALA A 278 -15.91 -9.69 -5.54
CA ALA A 278 -14.94 -9.09 -4.61
C ALA A 278 -15.60 -8.11 -3.63
N GLY A 279 -16.57 -7.30 -4.09
CA GLY A 279 -17.33 -6.38 -3.22
C GLY A 279 -18.12 -7.12 -2.13
N ASP A 280 -18.72 -8.26 -2.48
CA ASP A 280 -19.43 -9.13 -1.54
C ASP A 280 -18.48 -9.75 -0.50
N ARG A 281 -17.32 -10.25 -0.92
CA ARG A 281 -16.33 -10.85 -0.01
C ARG A 281 -15.83 -9.84 1.02
N LEU A 282 -15.53 -8.60 0.63
CA LEU A 282 -15.13 -7.56 1.59
C LEU A 282 -16.28 -7.19 2.53
N ALA A 283 -17.52 -7.04 2.01
CA ALA A 283 -18.68 -6.75 2.85
C ALA A 283 -18.92 -7.86 3.89
N GLU A 284 -18.75 -9.13 3.53
CA GLU A 284 -18.85 -10.26 4.45
C GLU A 284 -17.72 -10.25 5.49
N ALA A 285 -16.48 -10.02 5.07
CA ALA A 285 -15.33 -9.93 5.96
C ALA A 285 -15.43 -8.77 6.97
N LEU A 286 -16.05 -7.66 6.57
CA LEU A 286 -16.32 -6.51 7.44
C LEU A 286 -17.44 -6.82 8.42
N LEU A 287 -18.59 -7.29 7.92
CA LEU A 287 -19.77 -7.53 8.76
C LEU A 287 -19.60 -8.71 9.72
N ALA A 288 -18.68 -9.63 9.46
CA ALA A 288 -18.30 -10.66 10.42
C ALA A 288 -17.56 -10.11 11.64
N ARG A 289 -17.03 -8.88 11.57
CA ARG A 289 -16.22 -8.21 12.61
C ARG A 289 -16.92 -7.01 13.27
N LEU A 290 -18.15 -6.68 12.85
CA LEU A 290 -19.01 -5.65 13.43
C LEU A 290 -20.08 -6.28 14.32
#